data_AF-A0A7C1XZA9-F1
#
_entry.id   AF-A0A7C1XZA9-F1
#
_cell.length_a   1.000
_cell.length_b   1.000
_cell.length_c   1.000
_cell.angle_alpha   90.00
_cell.angle_beta   90.00
_cell.angle_gamma   90.00
#
_symmetry.space_group_name_H-M   'P 1'
#
loop_
_entity.id
_entity.type
_entity.pdbx_description
1 polymer ?
#
loop_
_entity_poly.entity_id
_entity_poly.type
_entity_poly.pdbx_seq_one_letter_code
_entity_poly.pdbx_strand_id
1 'polypeptide(L)'
;ALPQGHPFTDVFLGWYWTSTTAAISPDHAWYLHLEGARMFYGGKDQAYLVWPVRGPRNHLLPRTGQQRCFDAHGQPIDCTGTGQDGEWLTGTPWPEPRFKTVGDGVLDRLTGLVWWPVGDFTPEPVTWGQALARVRDLNADLDERQWRLPGINELESLVDASQARPALPQSAPFDNLMDVYWSSTTSLFEPDWAWALYLDKGATGVGQKKLPAFHAWPVRDHRPA
;
A
#
# COMPACT_ATOMS: atom_id res chain seq x y z
N ALA A 1 -1.92 5.87 14.96
CA ALA A 1 -2.19 6.87 16.01
C ALA A 1 -1.56 8.21 15.63
N LEU A 2 -2.25 9.31 15.96
CA LEU A 2 -1.68 10.65 15.79
C LEU A 2 -0.49 10.85 16.76
N PRO A 3 0.54 11.61 16.36
CA PRO A 3 1.70 11.84 17.21
C PRO A 3 1.33 12.66 18.44
N GLN A 4 2.03 12.43 19.57
CA GLN A 4 1.85 13.23 20.77
C GLN A 4 2.03 14.73 20.48
N GLY A 5 1.15 15.57 21.04
CA GLY A 5 1.18 17.02 20.83
C GLY A 5 0.54 17.50 19.53
N HIS A 6 -0.18 16.63 18.81
CA HIS A 6 -0.95 17.04 17.64
C HIS A 6 -2.01 18.10 17.99
N PRO A 7 -2.34 19.03 17.07
CA PRO A 7 -3.30 20.10 17.32
C PRO A 7 -4.77 19.66 17.15
N PHE A 8 -5.02 18.47 16.63
CA PHE A 8 -6.40 17.99 16.43
C PHE A 8 -7.12 17.79 17.76
N THR A 9 -8.36 18.28 17.84
CA THR A 9 -9.23 18.18 19.01
C THR A 9 -10.38 17.20 18.74
N ASP A 10 -10.93 16.59 19.79
CA ASP A 10 -12.11 15.72 19.73
C ASP A 10 -12.01 14.60 18.67
N VAL A 11 -10.80 14.08 18.46
CA VAL A 11 -10.57 12.99 17.51
C VAL A 11 -11.11 11.70 18.08
N PHE A 12 -12.18 11.18 17.47
CA PHE A 12 -12.67 9.84 17.78
C PHE A 12 -11.81 8.79 17.09
N LEU A 13 -11.27 7.83 17.84
CA LEU A 13 -10.41 6.76 17.29
C LEU A 13 -11.22 5.61 16.70
N GLY A 14 -12.11 5.93 15.76
CA GLY A 14 -12.99 4.97 15.09
C GLY A 14 -12.71 4.81 13.60
N TRP A 15 -13.77 4.45 12.88
CA TRP A 15 -13.78 4.20 11.45
C TRP A 15 -14.14 5.45 10.65
N TYR A 16 -13.31 5.77 9.65
CA TYR A 16 -13.48 6.94 8.79
C TYR A 16 -13.51 6.54 7.33
N TRP A 17 -14.49 7.08 6.60
CA TRP A 17 -14.59 6.92 5.15
C TRP A 17 -13.43 7.58 4.43
N THR A 18 -13.02 6.96 3.32
CA THR A 18 -12.29 7.61 2.23
C THR A 18 -13.23 7.85 1.05
N SER A 19 -12.86 8.73 0.13
CA SER A 19 -13.58 8.94 -1.13
C SER A 19 -13.17 7.96 -2.24
N THR A 20 -12.40 6.92 -1.91
CA THR A 20 -11.85 5.95 -2.87
C THR A 20 -12.73 4.69 -2.87
N THR A 21 -13.29 4.36 -4.04
CA THR A 21 -14.04 3.12 -4.27
C THR A 21 -13.12 1.90 -4.18
N ALA A 22 -13.60 0.78 -3.62
CA ALA A 22 -12.84 -0.47 -3.59
C ALA A 22 -12.93 -1.20 -4.93
N ALA A 23 -11.81 -1.40 -5.62
CA ALA A 23 -11.81 -2.03 -6.95
C ALA A 23 -12.38 -3.46 -6.97
N ILE A 24 -12.22 -4.21 -5.87
CA ILE A 24 -12.73 -5.57 -5.73
C ILE A 24 -14.28 -5.64 -5.64
N SER A 25 -14.93 -4.55 -5.22
CA SER A 25 -16.39 -4.44 -5.07
C SER A 25 -16.81 -2.97 -5.21
N PRO A 26 -17.20 -2.49 -6.40
CA PRO A 26 -17.42 -1.05 -6.64
C PRO A 26 -18.59 -0.41 -5.87
N ASP A 27 -19.50 -1.21 -5.32
CA ASP A 27 -20.53 -0.81 -4.37
C ASP A 27 -19.98 -0.55 -2.95
N HIS A 28 -18.69 -0.81 -2.74
CA HIS A 28 -17.96 -0.55 -1.50
C HIS A 28 -16.96 0.61 -1.68
N ALA A 29 -16.65 1.29 -0.57
CA ALA A 29 -15.56 2.25 -0.49
C ALA A 29 -14.55 1.82 0.60
N TRP A 30 -13.34 2.36 0.55
CA TRP A 30 -12.35 2.14 1.60
C TRP A 30 -12.67 2.97 2.84
N TYR A 31 -12.45 2.39 4.02
CA TYR A 31 -12.47 3.08 5.30
C TYR A 31 -11.26 2.65 6.15
N LEU A 32 -10.83 3.53 7.05
CA LEU A 32 -9.69 3.28 7.94
C LEU A 32 -10.07 3.40 9.42
N HIS A 33 -9.47 2.57 10.27
CA HIS A 33 -9.56 2.71 11.73
C HIS A 33 -8.41 3.57 12.25
N LEU A 34 -8.67 4.65 12.98
CA LEU A 34 -7.60 5.55 13.43
C LEU A 34 -6.80 5.06 14.63
N GLU A 35 -7.36 4.16 15.43
CA GLU A 35 -6.63 3.56 16.55
C GLU A 35 -5.48 2.70 16.01
N GLY A 36 -5.84 1.72 15.18
CA GLY A 36 -4.96 0.68 14.66
C GLY A 36 -4.39 0.94 13.28
N ALA A 37 -4.79 1.99 12.57
CA ALA A 37 -4.48 2.28 11.17
C ALA A 37 -4.88 1.15 10.18
N ARG A 38 -5.87 0.31 10.53
CA ARG A 38 -6.30 -0.81 9.68
C ARG A 38 -7.20 -0.34 8.55
N MET A 39 -7.00 -0.90 7.36
CA MET A 39 -7.78 -0.59 6.17
C MET A 39 -8.74 -1.73 5.83
N PHE A 40 -9.99 -1.37 5.60
CA PHE A 40 -11.04 -2.29 5.15
C PHE A 40 -11.94 -1.58 4.14
N TYR A 41 -12.85 -2.34 3.52
CA TYR A 41 -13.87 -1.78 2.65
C TYR A 41 -15.26 -2.22 3.11
N GLY A 42 -16.25 -1.37 2.89
CA GLY A 42 -17.64 -1.56 3.33
C GLY A 42 -18.60 -0.96 2.32
N GLY A 43 -19.86 -1.40 2.37
CA GLY A 43 -20.90 -0.91 1.47
C GLY A 43 -21.06 0.61 1.59
N LYS A 44 -21.24 1.27 0.45
CA LYS A 44 -21.44 2.74 0.37
C LYS A 44 -22.76 3.20 1.02
N ASP A 45 -23.62 2.27 1.39
CA ASP A 45 -24.86 2.46 2.13
C ASP A 45 -24.66 2.47 3.66
N GLN A 46 -23.45 2.20 4.15
CA GLN A 46 -23.12 2.14 5.57
C GLN A 46 -22.70 3.50 6.14
N ALA A 47 -22.86 3.65 7.46
CA ALA A 47 -22.52 4.86 8.19
C ALA A 47 -21.14 4.73 8.88
N TYR A 48 -20.21 5.61 8.50
CA TYR A 48 -18.92 5.80 9.16
C TYR A 48 -18.62 7.30 9.29
N LEU A 49 -17.60 7.65 10.07
CA LEU A 49 -17.20 9.05 10.28
C LEU A 49 -16.51 9.62 9.05
N VAL A 50 -16.44 10.94 8.98
CA VAL A 50 -15.72 11.66 7.93
C VAL A 50 -14.66 12.56 8.55
N TRP A 51 -13.47 12.56 7.96
CA TRP A 51 -12.43 13.50 8.31
C TRP A 51 -12.08 14.32 7.07
N PRO A 52 -12.51 15.59 7.00
CA PRO A 52 -12.26 16.43 5.84
C PRO A 52 -10.78 16.79 5.73
N VAL A 53 -10.24 16.73 4.51
CA VAL A 53 -8.88 17.15 4.18
C VAL A 53 -8.91 18.22 3.09
N ARG A 54 -8.04 19.23 3.21
CA ARG A 54 -7.83 20.28 2.20
C ARG A 54 -6.37 20.70 2.17
N GLY A 55 -5.90 21.18 1.03
CA GLY A 55 -4.55 21.70 0.90
C GLY A 55 -4.21 22.06 -0.54
N PRO A 56 -3.04 22.68 -0.78
CA PRO A 56 -2.65 23.21 -2.08
C PRO A 56 -2.28 22.14 -3.12
N ARG A 57 -2.67 20.86 -2.93
CA ARG A 57 -2.24 19.70 -3.73
C ARG A 57 -0.71 19.67 -3.87
N ASN A 58 -0.01 19.64 -2.74
CA ASN A 58 1.46 19.72 -2.67
C ASN A 58 2.22 18.51 -3.23
N HIS A 59 1.56 17.58 -3.93
CA HIS A 59 2.18 16.40 -4.54
C HIS A 59 3.11 15.62 -3.57
N LEU A 60 2.76 15.57 -2.28
CA LEU A 60 3.49 14.76 -1.30
C LEU A 60 3.03 13.30 -1.33
N LEU A 61 1.72 13.10 -1.44
CA LEU A 61 1.13 11.76 -1.51
C LEU A 61 0.87 11.39 -2.97
N PRO A 62 1.17 10.16 -3.39
CA PRO A 62 0.85 9.69 -4.73
C PRO A 62 -0.67 9.67 -4.93
N ARG A 63 -1.11 9.83 -6.19
CA ARG A 63 -2.48 9.48 -6.56
C ARG A 63 -2.74 8.00 -6.26
N THR A 64 -3.98 7.66 -5.96
CA THR A 64 -4.41 6.28 -5.66
C THR A 64 -4.48 5.39 -6.90
N GLY A 65 -4.51 5.99 -8.10
CA GLY A 65 -4.79 5.29 -9.37
C GLY A 65 -6.27 5.33 -9.78
N GLN A 66 -7.18 5.70 -8.88
CA GLN A 66 -8.61 5.80 -9.19
C GLN A 66 -8.90 6.98 -10.12
N GLN A 67 -9.55 6.70 -11.24
CA GLN A 67 -9.95 7.69 -12.26
C GLN A 67 -11.45 7.67 -12.58
N ARG A 68 -12.17 6.68 -12.07
CA ARG A 68 -13.60 6.48 -12.32
C ARG A 68 -14.37 6.74 -11.04
N CYS A 69 -15.60 7.20 -11.20
CA CYS A 69 -16.54 7.43 -10.11
C CYS A 69 -17.69 6.45 -10.23
N PHE A 70 -18.27 6.11 -9.08
CA PHE A 70 -19.29 5.08 -8.98
C PHE A 70 -20.40 5.51 -8.02
N ASP A 71 -21.64 5.12 -8.31
CA ASP A 71 -22.75 5.31 -7.37
C ASP A 71 -22.68 4.33 -6.19
N ALA A 72 -23.71 4.35 -5.33
CA ALA A 72 -23.82 3.47 -4.16
C ALA A 72 -24.04 1.99 -4.52
N HIS A 73 -24.46 1.69 -5.75
CA HIS A 73 -24.64 0.34 -6.27
C HIS A 73 -23.45 -0.13 -7.11
N GLY A 74 -22.37 0.64 -7.13
CA GLY A 74 -21.15 0.33 -7.88
C GLY A 74 -21.26 0.54 -9.38
N GLN A 75 -22.30 1.24 -9.86
CA GLN A 75 -22.41 1.57 -11.28
C GLN A 75 -21.52 2.77 -11.62
N PRO A 76 -20.79 2.72 -12.74
CA PRO A 76 -19.99 3.86 -13.19
C PRO A 76 -20.88 5.09 -13.47
N ILE A 77 -20.43 6.25 -13.01
CA ILE A 77 -21.09 7.54 -13.24
C ILE A 77 -20.08 8.58 -13.72
N ASP A 78 -20.58 9.71 -14.25
CA ASP A 78 -19.75 10.89 -14.49
C ASP A 78 -19.16 11.36 -13.16
N CYS A 79 -17.87 11.68 -13.15
CA CYS A 79 -17.18 12.16 -11.96
C CYS A 79 -17.55 13.61 -11.60
N THR A 80 -18.06 14.40 -12.55
CA THR A 80 -18.31 15.82 -12.39
C THR A 80 -19.27 16.10 -11.22
N GLY A 81 -18.79 16.79 -10.20
CA GLY A 81 -19.55 17.19 -9.02
C GLY A 81 -19.77 16.07 -7.99
N THR A 82 -19.10 14.92 -8.12
CA THR A 82 -19.28 13.79 -7.20
C THR A 82 -18.47 13.90 -5.91
N GLY A 83 -17.39 14.67 -5.92
CA GLY A 83 -16.40 14.75 -4.86
C GLY A 83 -15.53 13.49 -4.69
N GLN A 84 -15.67 12.48 -5.55
CA GLN A 84 -14.96 11.21 -5.44
C GLN A 84 -13.48 11.37 -5.82
N ASP A 85 -12.66 10.40 -5.41
CA ASP A 85 -11.22 10.37 -5.71
C ASP A 85 -10.93 10.49 -7.21
N GLY A 86 -11.72 9.80 -8.04
CA GLY A 86 -11.66 9.86 -9.50
C GLY A 86 -11.94 11.23 -10.11
N GLU A 87 -12.67 12.12 -9.43
CA GLU A 87 -12.89 13.50 -9.89
C GLU A 87 -11.67 14.37 -9.61
N TRP A 88 -11.14 14.28 -8.38
CA TRP A 88 -10.13 15.21 -7.93
C TRP A 88 -8.73 14.86 -8.41
N LEU A 89 -8.43 13.56 -8.54
CA LEU A 89 -7.11 13.04 -8.89
C LEU A 89 -6.01 13.72 -8.05
N THR A 90 -6.24 13.84 -6.75
CA THR A 90 -5.35 14.58 -5.84
C THR A 90 -4.09 13.76 -5.55
N GLY A 91 -2.95 14.44 -5.47
CA GLY A 91 -1.65 13.81 -5.23
C GLY A 91 -0.72 13.90 -6.43
N THR A 92 0.43 13.23 -6.34
CA THR A 92 1.45 13.16 -7.38
C THR A 92 0.97 12.26 -8.51
N PRO A 93 0.85 12.77 -9.75
CA PRO A 93 0.61 11.93 -10.91
C PRO A 93 1.70 10.87 -11.04
N TRP A 94 1.33 9.65 -11.41
CA TRP A 94 2.31 8.60 -11.66
C TRP A 94 3.08 8.89 -12.95
N PRO A 95 4.41 8.68 -12.99
CA PRO A 95 5.17 8.81 -14.21
C PRO A 95 4.76 7.74 -15.23
N GLU A 96 4.91 8.03 -16.53
CA GLU A 96 4.67 7.09 -17.62
C GLU A 96 5.95 6.87 -18.46
N PRO A 97 6.48 5.64 -18.54
CA PRO A 97 6.07 4.49 -17.72
C PRO A 97 6.32 4.74 -16.22
N ARG A 98 5.69 3.97 -15.33
CA ARG A 98 6.00 4.07 -13.88
C ARG A 98 7.25 3.29 -13.54
N PHE A 99 7.25 2.02 -13.94
CA PHE A 99 8.33 1.08 -13.66
C PHE A 99 9.36 1.06 -14.79
N LYS A 100 10.59 0.66 -14.44
CA LYS A 100 11.69 0.44 -15.39
C LYS A 100 12.64 -0.62 -14.84
N THR A 101 12.88 -1.69 -15.58
CA THR A 101 13.90 -2.68 -15.22
C THR A 101 15.30 -2.04 -15.22
N VAL A 102 16.06 -2.24 -14.15
CA VAL A 102 17.41 -1.70 -13.95
C VAL A 102 18.30 -2.73 -13.27
N GLY A 103 19.37 -3.18 -13.94
CA GLY A 103 20.31 -4.14 -13.36
C GLY A 103 19.61 -5.40 -12.83
N ASP A 104 19.63 -5.56 -11.50
CA ASP A 104 19.07 -6.68 -10.74
C ASP A 104 17.67 -6.40 -10.14
N GLY A 105 16.99 -5.33 -10.55
CA GLY A 105 15.68 -4.99 -10.01
C GLY A 105 14.81 -4.12 -10.92
N VAL A 106 13.72 -3.61 -10.35
CA VAL A 106 12.73 -2.77 -11.03
C VAL A 106 12.64 -1.42 -10.31
N LEU A 107 13.05 -0.35 -10.98
CA LEU A 107 12.91 1.02 -10.50
C LEU A 107 11.44 1.46 -10.58
N ASP A 108 10.87 1.85 -9.45
CA ASP A 108 9.64 2.65 -9.39
C ASP A 108 10.00 4.13 -9.47
N ARG A 109 9.72 4.77 -10.60
CA ARG A 109 10.04 6.20 -10.80
C ARG A 109 9.19 7.14 -9.96
N LEU A 110 8.09 6.66 -9.39
CA LEU A 110 7.27 7.46 -8.48
C LEU A 110 7.97 7.69 -7.14
N THR A 111 8.66 6.66 -6.64
CA THR A 111 9.24 6.64 -5.30
C THR A 111 10.76 6.73 -5.29
N GLY A 112 11.42 6.41 -6.42
CA GLY A 112 12.87 6.25 -6.47
C GLY A 112 13.37 4.98 -5.78
N LEU A 113 12.48 4.01 -5.54
CA LEU A 113 12.83 2.71 -4.96
C LEU A 113 13.09 1.68 -6.06
N VAL A 114 13.99 0.74 -5.81
CA VAL A 114 14.26 -0.42 -6.66
C VAL A 114 13.75 -1.67 -5.96
N TRP A 115 12.82 -2.36 -6.59
CA TRP A 115 12.18 -3.57 -6.08
C TRP A 115 12.83 -4.83 -6.66
N TRP A 116 12.86 -5.90 -5.86
CA TRP A 116 13.26 -7.21 -6.36
C TRP A 116 12.30 -7.64 -7.47
N PRO A 117 12.80 -8.17 -8.60
CA PRO A 117 12.00 -8.29 -9.83
C PRO A 117 10.95 -9.39 -9.78
N VAL A 118 11.09 -10.35 -8.86
CA VAL A 118 10.15 -11.47 -8.68
C VAL A 118 9.48 -11.41 -7.32
N GLY A 119 8.16 -11.62 -7.28
CA GLY A 119 7.37 -11.58 -6.06
C GLY A 119 7.59 -12.79 -5.15
N ASP A 120 8.16 -13.87 -5.66
CA ASP A 120 8.38 -15.14 -4.94
C ASP A 120 9.76 -15.26 -4.31
N PHE A 121 10.40 -14.13 -3.95
CA PHE A 121 11.71 -14.10 -3.31
C PHE A 121 11.84 -15.07 -2.12
N THR A 122 10.73 -15.29 -1.41
CA THR A 122 10.50 -16.47 -0.57
C THR A 122 9.32 -17.27 -1.15
N PRO A 123 9.55 -18.41 -1.83
CA PRO A 123 8.46 -19.16 -2.47
C PRO A 123 7.45 -19.72 -1.48
N GLU A 124 7.93 -20.19 -0.33
CA GLU A 124 7.10 -20.62 0.80
C GLU A 124 6.87 -19.46 1.77
N PRO A 125 5.71 -19.42 2.46
CA PRO A 125 5.49 -18.49 3.55
C PRO A 125 6.55 -18.64 4.65
N VAL A 126 7.04 -17.51 5.15
CA VAL A 126 8.09 -17.45 6.16
C VAL A 126 7.66 -16.65 7.38
N THR A 127 8.30 -16.92 8.52
CA THR A 127 8.17 -16.05 9.69
C THR A 127 8.80 -14.69 9.39
N TRP A 128 8.40 -13.66 10.13
CA TRP A 128 8.96 -12.31 9.96
C TRP A 128 10.48 -12.28 10.19
N GLY A 129 10.97 -13.05 11.16
CA GLY A 129 12.41 -13.19 11.41
C GLY A 129 13.16 -13.88 10.26
N GLN A 130 12.56 -14.90 9.65
CA GLN A 130 13.12 -15.57 8.47
C GLN A 130 13.13 -14.65 7.24
N ALA A 131 12.10 -13.82 7.05
CA ALA A 131 12.06 -12.82 5.98
C ALA A 131 13.26 -11.85 6.07
N LEU A 132 13.52 -11.29 7.26
CA LEU A 132 14.68 -10.44 7.51
C LEU A 132 16.00 -11.17 7.30
N ALA A 133 16.11 -12.41 7.79
CA ALA A 133 17.29 -13.24 7.60
C ALA A 133 17.57 -13.46 6.10
N ARG A 134 16.54 -13.75 5.30
CA ARG A 134 16.69 -13.98 3.87
C ARG A 134 17.20 -12.74 3.12
N VAL A 135 16.74 -11.54 3.51
CA VAL A 135 17.25 -10.28 2.94
C VAL A 135 18.70 -10.02 3.36
N ARG A 136 19.08 -10.35 4.59
CA ARG A 136 20.48 -10.27 5.03
C ARG A 136 21.37 -11.21 4.21
N ASP A 137 20.93 -12.45 3.98
CA ASP A 137 21.67 -13.42 3.20
C ASP A 137 21.83 -12.95 1.74
N LEU A 138 20.78 -12.35 1.14
CA LEU A 138 20.86 -11.70 -0.17
C LEU A 138 21.95 -10.62 -0.23
N ASN A 139 22.08 -9.80 0.82
CA ASN A 139 23.12 -8.77 0.85
C ASN A 139 24.52 -9.36 1.00
N ALA A 140 24.69 -10.47 1.73
CA ALA A 140 25.97 -11.16 1.82
C ALA A 140 26.42 -11.73 0.47
N ASP A 141 25.47 -12.21 -0.34
CA ASP A 141 25.75 -12.78 -1.67
C ASP A 141 26.06 -11.71 -2.74
N LEU A 142 25.59 -10.47 -2.55
CA LEU A 142 25.63 -9.41 -3.56
C LEU A 142 26.57 -8.25 -3.25
N ASP A 143 27.50 -8.40 -2.31
CA ASP A 143 28.42 -7.34 -1.86
C ASP A 143 27.65 -6.11 -1.32
N GLU A 144 26.71 -6.38 -0.41
CA GLU A 144 25.98 -5.39 0.39
C GLU A 144 25.26 -4.28 -0.42
N ARG A 145 24.46 -4.67 -1.43
CA ARG A 145 23.62 -3.76 -2.24
C ARG A 145 22.48 -3.04 -1.49
N GLN A 146 22.45 -3.16 -0.16
CA GLN A 146 21.52 -2.48 0.75
C GLN A 146 20.05 -2.78 0.48
N TRP A 147 19.78 -4.04 0.11
CA TRP A 147 18.42 -4.56 0.12
C TRP A 147 17.89 -4.58 1.55
N ARG A 148 16.62 -4.24 1.72
CA ARG A 148 15.91 -4.30 3.00
C ARG A 148 14.53 -4.93 2.81
N LEU A 149 13.98 -5.44 3.90
CA LEU A 149 12.55 -5.71 3.96
C LEU A 149 11.82 -4.34 4.00
N PRO A 150 10.87 -4.07 3.09
CA PRO A 150 10.26 -2.76 2.93
C PRO A 150 9.50 -2.34 4.19
N GLY A 151 9.49 -1.03 4.49
CA GLY A 151 8.54 -0.46 5.44
C GLY A 151 7.11 -0.53 4.90
N ILE A 152 6.10 -0.42 5.77
CA ILE A 152 4.69 -0.54 5.35
C ILE A 152 4.30 0.54 4.32
N ASN A 153 4.80 1.77 4.47
CA ASN A 153 4.54 2.85 3.52
C ASN A 153 5.19 2.59 2.15
N GLU A 154 6.33 1.88 2.11
CA GLU A 154 6.99 1.52 0.85
C GLU A 154 6.16 0.46 0.11
N LEU A 155 5.66 -0.55 0.81
CA LEU A 155 4.73 -1.52 0.22
C LEU A 155 3.45 -0.85 -0.27
N GLU A 156 2.81 -0.04 0.58
CA GLU A 156 1.56 0.65 0.24
C GLU A 156 1.74 1.59 -0.96
N SER A 157 2.93 2.16 -1.16
CA SER A 157 3.22 3.01 -2.32
C SER A 157 3.09 2.28 -3.67
N LEU A 158 3.20 0.95 -3.71
CA LEU A 158 3.00 0.16 -4.92
C LEU A 158 1.54 0.04 -5.34
N VAL A 159 0.61 0.23 -4.40
CA VAL A 159 -0.81 -0.08 -4.60
C VAL A 159 -1.44 0.81 -5.68
N ASP A 160 -2.21 0.16 -6.56
CA ASP A 160 -3.19 0.81 -7.42
C ASP A 160 -4.60 0.49 -6.91
N ALA A 161 -5.24 1.48 -6.29
CA ALA A 161 -6.58 1.33 -5.71
C ALA A 161 -7.68 1.15 -6.77
N SER A 162 -7.36 1.33 -8.07
CA SER A 162 -8.26 1.00 -9.18
C SER A 162 -8.18 -0.47 -9.62
N GLN A 163 -7.21 -1.22 -9.09
CA GLN A 163 -6.99 -2.63 -9.40
C GLN A 163 -7.22 -3.51 -8.18
N ALA A 164 -7.49 -4.79 -8.42
CA ALA A 164 -7.56 -5.83 -7.40
C ALA A 164 -7.12 -7.15 -8.03
N ARG A 165 -6.53 -8.03 -7.23
CA ARG A 165 -6.07 -9.37 -7.63
C ARG A 165 -5.13 -9.37 -8.87
N PRO A 166 -3.97 -8.71 -8.81
CA PRO A 166 -3.42 -7.93 -7.71
C PRO A 166 -3.78 -6.43 -7.80
N ALA A 167 -3.73 -5.72 -6.67
CA ALA A 167 -3.90 -4.28 -6.58
C ALA A 167 -2.61 -3.53 -6.92
N LEU A 168 -2.05 -3.82 -8.10
CA LEU A 168 -0.86 -3.18 -8.66
C LEU A 168 -1.19 -2.58 -10.03
N PRO A 169 -0.45 -1.56 -10.50
CA PRO A 169 -0.64 -1.05 -11.86
C PRO A 169 -0.47 -2.17 -12.89
N GLN A 170 -1.30 -2.21 -13.93
CA GLN A 170 -1.23 -3.25 -14.98
C GLN A 170 0.13 -3.27 -15.71
N SER A 171 0.86 -2.16 -15.70
CA SER A 171 2.20 -2.03 -16.28
C SER A 171 3.32 -2.51 -15.34
N ALA A 172 3.00 -3.01 -14.15
CA ALA A 172 3.99 -3.50 -13.19
C ALA A 172 4.67 -4.78 -13.71
N PRO A 173 6.00 -4.77 -13.92
CA PRO A 173 6.72 -5.87 -14.57
C PRO A 173 7.23 -6.88 -13.53
N PHE A 174 6.35 -7.36 -12.65
CA PHE A 174 6.70 -8.29 -11.58
C PHE A 174 6.13 -9.67 -11.86
N ASP A 175 7.00 -10.68 -11.84
CA ASP A 175 6.61 -12.08 -12.01
C ASP A 175 6.35 -12.74 -10.65
N ASN A 176 5.56 -13.81 -10.63
CA ASN A 176 5.33 -14.67 -9.45
C ASN A 176 4.92 -13.90 -8.18
N LEU A 177 3.97 -12.97 -8.31
CA LEU A 177 3.41 -12.24 -7.17
C LEU A 177 2.71 -13.19 -6.18
N MET A 178 2.86 -12.90 -4.90
CA MET A 178 2.26 -13.60 -3.77
C MET A 178 1.14 -12.77 -3.15
N ASP A 179 0.25 -13.42 -2.39
CA ASP A 179 -0.94 -12.77 -1.85
C ASP A 179 -0.62 -11.71 -0.77
N VAL A 180 0.36 -12.00 0.11
CA VAL A 180 0.66 -11.15 1.26
C VAL A 180 2.16 -11.03 1.49
N TYR A 181 2.62 -9.79 1.72
CA TYR A 181 4.01 -9.46 1.97
C TYR A 181 4.24 -8.84 3.35
N TRP A 182 5.23 -9.35 4.07
CA TRP A 182 5.72 -8.74 5.30
C TRP A 182 6.33 -7.37 5.05
N SER A 183 6.02 -6.41 5.92
CA SER A 183 6.82 -5.19 6.08
C SER A 183 7.81 -5.34 7.25
N SER A 184 8.84 -4.50 7.30
CA SER A 184 9.72 -4.33 8.46
C SER A 184 9.07 -3.51 9.60
N THR A 185 7.85 -3.00 9.41
CA THR A 185 7.16 -2.15 10.38
C THR A 185 6.44 -2.99 11.44
N THR A 186 6.78 -2.77 12.71
CA THR A 186 6.13 -3.44 13.85
C THR A 186 4.77 -2.81 14.16
N SER A 187 3.79 -3.64 14.53
CA SER A 187 2.50 -3.16 15.02
C SER A 187 2.65 -2.54 16.41
N LEU A 188 2.05 -1.36 16.63
CA LEU A 188 2.15 -0.66 17.91
C LEU A 188 1.38 -1.36 19.04
N PHE A 189 0.21 -1.94 18.74
CA PHE A 189 -0.67 -2.56 19.74
C PHE A 189 -0.10 -3.85 20.30
N GLU A 190 0.44 -4.68 19.41
CA GLU A 190 0.96 -6.00 19.72
C GLU A 190 2.33 -6.13 19.03
N PRO A 191 3.44 -5.87 19.73
CA PRO A 191 4.77 -5.78 19.12
C PRO A 191 5.31 -7.14 18.64
N ASP A 192 4.66 -8.24 19.01
CA ASP A 192 4.85 -9.57 18.44
C ASP A 192 4.17 -9.75 17.07
N TRP A 193 3.48 -8.70 16.57
CA TRP A 193 2.96 -8.61 15.21
C TRP A 193 3.72 -7.59 14.37
N ALA A 194 3.69 -7.79 13.05
CA ALA A 194 4.21 -6.85 12.06
C ALA A 194 3.14 -6.53 11.02
N TRP A 195 3.25 -5.34 10.43
CA TRP A 195 2.41 -4.91 9.32
C TRP A 195 2.71 -5.71 8.05
N ALA A 196 1.70 -5.90 7.21
CA ALA A 196 1.79 -6.59 5.94
C ALA A 196 0.88 -5.95 4.89
N LEU A 197 1.22 -6.10 3.62
CA LEU A 197 0.39 -5.69 2.49
C LEU A 197 -0.31 -6.91 1.88
N TYR A 198 -1.62 -6.83 1.74
CA TYR A 198 -2.48 -7.83 1.09
C TYR A 198 -2.74 -7.38 -0.35
N LEU A 199 -2.06 -8.00 -1.32
CA LEU A 199 -2.12 -7.59 -2.73
C LEU A 199 -3.44 -7.93 -3.41
N ASP A 200 -4.20 -8.90 -2.93
CA ASP A 200 -5.50 -9.28 -3.50
C ASP A 200 -6.47 -8.09 -3.56
N LYS A 201 -6.41 -7.21 -2.55
CA LYS A 201 -7.28 -6.04 -2.43
C LYS A 201 -6.53 -4.71 -2.31
N GLY A 202 -5.23 -4.72 -2.03
CA GLY A 202 -4.44 -3.49 -1.83
C GLY A 202 -4.64 -2.87 -0.45
N ALA A 203 -4.79 -3.69 0.60
CA ALA A 203 -5.00 -3.21 1.97
C ALA A 203 -3.83 -3.59 2.88
N THR A 204 -3.58 -2.73 3.87
CA THR A 204 -2.64 -3.03 4.95
C THR A 204 -3.32 -3.80 6.07
N GLY A 205 -2.62 -4.80 6.61
CA GLY A 205 -3.05 -5.60 7.74
C GLY A 205 -1.86 -5.98 8.61
N VAL A 206 -2.03 -7.00 9.47
CA VAL A 206 -0.99 -7.44 10.40
C VAL A 206 -0.92 -8.97 10.46
N GLY A 207 0.26 -9.50 10.78
CA GLY A 207 0.45 -10.91 11.11
C GLY A 207 1.39 -11.12 12.30
N GLN A 208 1.24 -12.25 12.98
CA GLN A 208 2.11 -12.63 14.10
C GLN A 208 3.49 -13.02 13.58
N LYS A 209 4.54 -12.40 14.14
CA LYS A 209 5.93 -12.56 13.67
C LYS A 209 6.44 -14.00 13.75
N LYS A 210 5.91 -14.79 14.70
CA LYS A 210 6.30 -16.19 14.93
C LYS A 210 5.66 -17.19 13.96
N LEU A 211 4.65 -16.78 13.19
CA LEU A 211 3.94 -17.66 12.28
C LEU A 211 4.50 -17.52 10.86
N PRO A 212 4.74 -18.63 10.13
CA PRO A 212 5.13 -18.59 8.74
C PRO A 212 3.91 -18.30 7.86
N ALA A 213 3.48 -17.03 7.85
CA ALA A 213 2.20 -16.65 7.25
C ALA A 213 2.34 -15.94 5.90
N PHE A 214 3.40 -15.13 5.72
CA PHE A 214 3.54 -14.24 4.55
C PHE A 214 4.93 -14.32 3.92
N HIS A 215 5.08 -13.67 2.78
CA HIS A 215 6.30 -13.69 1.96
C HIS A 215 7.12 -12.41 2.14
N ALA A 216 8.38 -12.41 1.67
CA ALA A 216 9.25 -11.25 1.66
C ALA A 216 9.38 -10.69 0.25
N TRP A 217 9.40 -9.35 0.12
CA TRP A 217 9.65 -8.68 -1.16
C TRP A 217 10.69 -7.56 -0.96
N PRO A 218 11.97 -7.82 -1.27
CA PRO A 218 13.04 -6.87 -0.96
C PRO A 218 12.94 -5.57 -1.77
N VAL A 219 13.35 -4.48 -1.15
CA VAL A 219 13.48 -3.15 -1.77
C VAL A 219 14.82 -2.53 -1.43
N ARG A 220 15.30 -1.61 -2.27
CA ARG A 220 16.47 -0.76 -2.00
C ARG A 220 16.26 0.65 -2.55
N ASP A 221 17.05 1.61 -2.09
CA ASP A 221 16.99 2.96 -2.66
C ASP A 221 17.70 3.00 -4.01
N HIS A 222 17.16 3.76 -4.96
CA HIS A 222 17.87 4.03 -6.21
C HIS A 222 19.00 5.02 -5.94
N ARG A 223 20.24 4.58 -6.20
CA ARG A 223 21.40 5.46 -6.24
C ARG A 223 21.67 5.85 -7.69
N PRO A 224 21.36 7.09 -8.10
CA PRO A 224 21.85 7.57 -9.38
C PRO A 224 23.39 7.58 -9.34
N ALA A 225 23.99 7.20 -10.47
CA ALA A 225 25.44 7.25 -10.67
C ALA A 225 25.96 8.70 -10.67
#